data_AF-A0A962IQ38-F1
#
_entry.id   AF-A0A962IQ38-F1
#
_cell.length_a   1.000
_cell.length_b   1.000
_cell.length_c   1.000
_cell.angle_alpha   90.00
_cell.angle_beta   90.00
_cell.angle_gamma   90.00
#
_symmetry.space_group_name_H-M   'P 1'
#
loop_
_entity.id
_entity.type
_entity.pdbx_description
1 polymer ?
#
loop_
_entity_poly.entity_id
_entity_poly.type
_entity_poly.pdbx_seq_one_letter_code
_entity_poly.pdbx_strand_id
1 'polypeptide(L)'
;GASVTRMATLSEQGRITLMVVEEEIARLQRIWGAQPARSSADQGREREAASLFGAQWQQIDRFDQVQLAEVIAVCRASRSLSEAGRTLFQASRERKQSSNDADRLRKYLGRFGLSFEGLRDQG
;
A
#
# COMPACT_ATOMS: atom_id res chain seq x y z
N GLY A 1 -1.20 -23.14 16.74
CA GLY A 1 -2.30 -23.86 17.42
C GLY A 1 -3.32 -24.42 16.44
N ALA A 2 -4.09 -23.55 15.76
CA ALA A 2 -5.28 -23.93 15.00
C ALA A 2 -5.06 -24.97 13.87
N SER A 3 -3.92 -24.95 13.18
CA SER A 3 -3.64 -25.91 12.09
C SER A 3 -3.40 -27.33 12.59
N VAL A 4 -2.64 -27.49 13.69
CA VAL A 4 -2.40 -28.80 14.31
C VAL A 4 -3.70 -29.40 14.82
N THR A 5 -4.56 -28.58 15.45
CA THR A 5 -5.88 -29.03 15.91
C THR A 5 -6.77 -29.50 14.77
N ARG A 6 -6.83 -28.78 13.63
CA ARG A 6 -7.59 -29.21 12.45
C ARG A 6 -7.08 -30.52 11.86
N MET A 7 -5.76 -30.64 11.67
CA MET A 7 -5.17 -31.87 11.15
C MET A 7 -5.49 -33.05 12.07
N ALA A 8 -5.43 -32.85 13.39
CA ALA A 8 -5.82 -33.88 14.36
C ALA A 8 -7.31 -34.23 14.28
N THR A 9 -8.21 -33.26 14.07
CA THR A 9 -9.66 -33.50 13.90
C THR A 9 -10.00 -34.21 12.59
N LEU A 10 -9.29 -33.90 11.50
CA LEU A 10 -9.54 -34.47 10.16
C LEU A 10 -8.84 -35.82 9.94
N SER A 11 -8.05 -36.27 10.89
CA SER A 11 -7.34 -37.56 10.81
C SER A 11 -8.24 -38.71 11.27
N GLU A 12 -8.58 -39.62 10.37
CA GLU A 12 -9.56 -40.71 10.60
C GLU A 12 -9.18 -41.71 11.71
N GLN A 13 -7.87 -41.86 12.03
CA GLN A 13 -7.37 -42.81 13.03
C GLN A 13 -6.51 -42.14 14.11
N GLY A 14 -6.66 -40.83 14.31
CA GLY A 14 -5.84 -40.06 15.25
C GLY A 14 -4.35 -39.94 14.85
N ARG A 15 -3.98 -40.41 13.65
CA ARG A 15 -2.66 -40.19 13.05
C ARG A 15 -2.77 -39.18 11.92
N ILE A 16 -2.00 -38.10 12.02
CA ILE A 16 -1.84 -37.13 10.95
C ILE A 16 -1.01 -37.80 9.84
N THR A 17 -1.64 -38.06 8.71
CA THR A 17 -0.99 -38.64 7.52
C THR A 17 -0.39 -37.55 6.64
N LEU A 18 0.49 -37.94 5.72
CA LEU A 18 1.08 -37.00 4.74
C LEU A 18 -0.01 -36.26 3.94
N MET A 19 -1.06 -36.96 3.52
CA MET A 19 -2.19 -36.39 2.79
C MET A 19 -2.88 -35.25 3.57
N VAL A 20 -3.12 -35.44 4.87
CA VAL A 20 -3.72 -34.41 5.75
C VAL A 20 -2.80 -33.18 5.87
N VAL A 21 -1.48 -33.40 5.89
CA VAL A 21 -0.50 -32.31 5.92
C VAL A 21 -0.49 -31.55 4.59
N GLU A 22 -0.51 -32.25 3.46
CA GLU A 22 -0.54 -31.64 2.12
C GLU A 22 -1.82 -30.81 1.91
N GLU A 23 -2.97 -31.29 2.36
CA GLU A 23 -4.23 -30.55 2.33
C GLU A 23 -4.19 -29.28 3.20
N GLU A 24 -3.65 -29.37 4.42
CA GLU A 24 -3.52 -28.20 5.29
C GLU A 24 -2.48 -27.22 4.73
N ILE A 25 -1.40 -27.68 4.08
CA ILE A 25 -0.45 -26.81 3.36
C ILE A 25 -1.18 -26.08 2.22
N ALA A 26 -1.93 -26.78 1.37
CA ALA A 26 -2.67 -26.17 0.28
C ALA A 26 -3.75 -25.19 0.77
N ARG A 27 -4.37 -25.47 1.92
CA ARG A 27 -5.29 -24.55 2.59
C ARG A 27 -4.58 -23.32 3.12
N LEU A 28 -3.47 -23.49 3.82
CA LEU A 28 -2.69 -22.38 4.39
C LEU A 28 -2.13 -21.49 3.29
N GLN A 29 -1.64 -22.08 2.19
CA GLN A 29 -1.24 -21.34 0.99
C GLN A 29 -2.38 -20.52 0.40
N ARG A 30 -3.62 -21.04 0.38
CA ARG A 30 -4.79 -20.26 -0.03
C ARG A 30 -5.15 -19.17 0.97
N ILE A 31 -5.03 -19.40 2.27
CA ILE A 31 -5.31 -18.39 3.30
C ILE A 31 -4.26 -17.28 3.29
N TRP A 32 -2.98 -17.64 3.12
CA TRP A 32 -1.88 -16.69 3.02
C TRP A 32 -1.85 -15.99 1.66
N GLY A 33 -2.18 -16.69 0.57
CA GLY A 33 -2.41 -16.10 -0.74
C GLY A 33 -3.68 -15.25 -0.82
N ALA A 34 -4.62 -15.49 0.10
CA ALA A 34 -5.77 -14.64 0.42
C ALA A 34 -5.51 -13.73 1.63
N GLN A 35 -4.24 -13.42 1.96
CA GLN A 35 -3.94 -12.04 2.37
C GLN A 35 -4.65 -11.16 1.34
N PRO A 36 -5.38 -10.09 1.73
CA PRO A 36 -6.10 -9.28 0.77
C PRO A 36 -5.08 -8.93 -0.30
N ALA A 37 -5.21 -9.57 -1.47
CA ALA A 37 -4.35 -9.28 -2.59
C ALA A 37 -4.46 -7.76 -2.68
N ARG A 38 -3.31 -7.06 -2.59
CA ARG A 38 -3.26 -5.59 -2.58
C ARG A 38 -4.42 -5.12 -3.44
N SER A 39 -5.35 -4.36 -2.87
CA SER A 39 -6.63 -4.12 -3.55
C SER A 39 -6.32 -3.70 -4.99
N SER A 40 -7.15 -4.08 -5.96
CA SER A 40 -6.91 -3.71 -7.36
C SER A 40 -6.60 -2.21 -7.50
N ALA A 41 -7.20 -1.38 -6.63
CA ALA A 41 -6.89 0.03 -6.46
C ALA A 41 -5.45 0.31 -5.97
N ASP A 42 -4.95 -0.37 -4.93
CA ASP A 42 -3.57 -0.18 -4.45
C ASP A 42 -2.53 -0.61 -5.49
N GLN A 43 -2.78 -1.71 -6.20
CA GLN A 43 -1.94 -2.11 -7.34
C GLN A 43 -1.99 -1.08 -8.48
N GLY A 44 -3.15 -0.48 -8.72
CA GLY A 44 -3.33 0.60 -9.69
C GLY A 44 -2.47 1.82 -9.34
N ARG A 45 -2.56 2.32 -8.10
CA ARG A 45 -1.78 3.47 -7.61
C ARG A 45 -0.27 3.21 -7.70
N GLU A 46 0.16 1.99 -7.35
CA GLU A 46 1.57 1.62 -7.45
C GLU A 46 2.07 1.60 -8.90
N ARG A 47 1.29 1.06 -9.84
CA ARG A 47 1.64 1.05 -11.27
C ARG A 47 1.69 2.47 -11.86
N GLU A 48 0.75 3.32 -11.48
CA GLU A 48 0.69 4.71 -11.87
C GLU A 48 1.87 5.52 -11.31
N ALA A 49 2.24 5.30 -10.06
CA ALA A 49 3.44 5.90 -9.50
C ALA A 49 4.69 5.38 -10.23
N ALA A 50 4.80 4.06 -10.43
CA ALA A 50 5.93 3.46 -11.13
C ALA A 50 6.10 3.99 -12.56
N SER A 51 5.01 4.30 -13.27
CA SER A 51 5.10 4.82 -14.64
C SER A 51 5.73 6.23 -14.71
N LEU A 52 5.59 7.05 -13.66
CA LEU A 52 6.22 8.38 -13.57
C LEU A 52 7.75 8.30 -13.42
N PHE A 53 8.26 7.23 -12.81
CA PHE A 53 9.69 7.04 -12.53
C PHE A 53 10.38 6.06 -13.48
N GLY A 54 9.61 5.23 -14.19
CA GLY A 54 10.14 4.18 -15.06
C GLY A 54 11.13 3.27 -14.31
N ALA A 55 12.33 3.12 -14.87
CA ALA A 55 13.38 2.28 -14.28
C ALA A 55 13.87 2.80 -12.90
N GLN A 56 13.74 4.10 -12.62
CA GLN A 56 14.16 4.67 -11.34
C GLN A 56 13.26 4.22 -10.18
N TRP A 57 12.04 3.73 -10.46
CA TRP A 57 11.13 3.22 -9.43
C TRP A 57 11.78 2.12 -8.56
N GLN A 58 12.57 1.24 -9.19
CA GLN A 58 13.27 0.14 -8.51
C GLN A 58 14.38 0.61 -7.56
N GLN A 59 14.79 1.88 -7.66
CA GLN A 59 15.82 2.48 -6.81
C GLN A 59 15.20 3.20 -5.59
N ILE A 60 13.88 3.35 -5.55
CA ILE A 60 13.15 3.92 -4.42
C ILE A 60 12.86 2.80 -3.43
N ASP A 61 13.19 3.02 -2.15
CA ASP A 61 12.90 2.07 -1.08
C ASP A 61 11.41 1.73 -1.04
N ARG A 62 11.09 0.47 -0.71
CA ARG A 62 9.70 -0.01 -0.66
C ARG A 62 8.82 0.83 0.27
N PHE A 63 9.39 1.36 1.35
CA PHE A 63 8.72 2.27 2.27
C PHE A 63 8.28 3.56 1.55
N ASP A 64 9.21 4.20 0.85
CA ASP A 64 8.95 5.43 0.11
C ASP A 64 7.99 5.17 -1.07
N GLN A 65 8.09 4.04 -1.76
CA GLN A 65 7.19 3.67 -2.87
C GLN A 65 5.71 3.64 -2.45
N VAL A 66 5.40 3.03 -1.30
CA VAL A 66 4.02 2.94 -0.80
C VAL A 66 3.48 4.32 -0.45
N GLN A 67 4.29 5.13 0.24
CA GLN A 67 3.90 6.48 0.60
C GLN A 67 3.72 7.37 -0.63
N LEU A 68 4.61 7.26 -1.60
CA LEU A 68 4.62 8.06 -2.82
C LEU A 68 3.41 7.76 -3.70
N ALA A 69 3.04 6.49 -3.84
CA ALA A 69 1.85 6.08 -4.57
C ALA A 69 0.57 6.71 -4.00
N GLU A 70 0.42 6.73 -2.67
CA GLU A 70 -0.72 7.35 -2.02
C GLU A 70 -0.70 8.88 -2.16
N VAL A 71 0.47 9.50 -1.98
CA VAL A 71 0.63 10.96 -2.14
C VAL A 71 0.27 11.41 -3.56
N ILE A 72 0.73 10.68 -4.59
CA ILE A 72 0.42 10.98 -5.99
C ILE A 72 -1.08 10.88 -6.24
N ALA A 73 -1.72 9.81 -5.76
CA ALA A 73 -3.16 9.61 -5.93
C ALA A 73 -3.98 10.74 -5.30
N VAL A 74 -3.65 11.15 -4.07
CA VAL A 74 -4.32 12.27 -3.40
C VAL A 74 -4.06 13.59 -4.12
N CYS A 75 -2.84 13.83 -4.60
CA CYS A 75 -2.52 15.03 -5.38
C CYS A 75 -3.36 15.13 -6.66
N ARG A 76 -3.48 14.03 -7.41
CA ARG A 76 -4.29 13.95 -8.64
C ARG A 76 -5.79 14.14 -8.37
N ALA A 77 -6.29 13.62 -7.26
CA ALA A 77 -7.69 13.77 -6.86
C ALA A 77 -8.04 15.17 -6.30
N SER A 78 -7.04 15.96 -5.92
CA SER A 78 -7.23 17.25 -5.25
C SER A 78 -7.23 18.43 -6.22
N ARG A 79 -8.03 19.47 -5.94
CA ARG A 79 -8.12 20.68 -6.77
C ARG A 79 -7.01 21.68 -6.48
N SER A 80 -6.28 21.51 -5.38
CA SER A 80 -5.14 22.35 -5.01
C SER A 80 -4.16 21.62 -4.10
N LEU A 81 -2.91 22.08 -4.06
CA LEU A 81 -1.88 21.56 -3.16
C LEU A 81 -2.31 21.66 -1.68
N SER A 82 -3.01 22.75 -1.32
CA SER A 82 -3.54 22.96 0.04
C SER A 82 -4.65 21.98 0.39
N GLU A 83 -5.45 21.53 -0.57
CA GLU A 83 -6.45 20.47 -0.37
C GLU A 83 -5.77 19.11 -0.19
N ALA A 84 -4.82 18.76 -1.07
CA ALA A 84 -4.07 17.51 -0.97
C ALA A 84 -3.32 17.40 0.37
N GLY A 85 -2.61 18.46 0.76
CA GLY A 85 -1.89 18.50 2.03
C GLY A 85 -2.83 18.38 3.22
N ARG A 86 -4.01 19.00 3.14
CA ARG A 86 -5.05 18.84 4.15
C ARG A 86 -5.48 17.37 4.26
N THR A 87 -5.80 16.71 3.16
CA THR A 87 -6.19 15.29 3.15
C THR A 87 -5.10 14.40 3.76
N LEU A 88 -3.84 14.57 3.33
CA LEU A 88 -2.72 13.73 3.78
C LEU A 88 -2.35 13.94 5.25
N PHE A 89 -2.49 15.17 5.78
CA PHE A 89 -2.01 15.52 7.11
C PHE A 89 -3.12 15.70 8.15
N GLN A 90 -4.38 15.35 7.83
CA GLN A 90 -5.60 15.59 8.64
C GLN A 90 -5.38 15.39 10.15
N ALA A 91 -4.93 14.20 10.57
CA ALA A 91 -4.75 13.85 11.99
C ALA A 91 -3.64 14.64 12.72
N SER A 92 -2.69 15.23 11.98
CA SER A 92 -1.63 16.08 12.56
C SER A 92 -2.04 17.55 12.61
N ARG A 93 -2.96 17.99 11.76
CA ARG A 93 -3.48 19.37 11.75
C ARG A 93 -4.29 19.69 13.00
N GLU A 94 -5.12 18.75 13.43
CA GLU A 94 -5.98 18.91 14.62
C GLU A 94 -5.17 19.19 15.91
N ARG A 95 -3.89 18.81 15.91
CA ARG A 95 -2.96 18.96 17.04
C ARG A 95 -2.01 20.16 16.90
N LYS A 96 -2.05 20.93 15.81
CA LYS A 96 -1.10 22.02 15.54
C LYS A 96 -1.81 23.36 15.35
N GLN A 97 -1.25 24.40 15.99
CA GLN A 97 -1.79 25.77 15.96
C GLN A 97 -1.56 26.49 14.62
N SER A 98 -0.61 26.03 13.80
CA SER A 98 -0.40 26.47 12.42
C SER A 98 -0.08 25.24 11.55
N SER A 99 -0.90 24.98 10.53
CA SER A 99 -0.67 23.89 9.57
C SER A 99 -0.11 24.42 8.25
N ASN A 100 1.20 24.26 8.03
CA ASN A 100 1.84 24.54 6.74
C ASN A 100 1.90 23.28 5.86
N ASP A 101 0.75 22.63 5.68
CA ASP A 101 0.64 21.33 5.03
C ASP A 101 1.02 21.38 3.54
N ALA A 102 0.67 22.48 2.87
CA ALA A 102 1.03 22.70 1.48
C ALA A 102 2.55 22.77 1.29
N ASP A 103 3.28 23.47 2.16
CA ASP A 103 4.75 23.52 2.10
C ASP A 103 5.38 22.16 2.39
N ARG A 104 4.88 21.45 3.41
CA ARG A 104 5.34 20.09 3.73
C ARG A 104 5.16 19.16 2.54
N LEU A 105 4.00 19.21 1.89
CA LEU A 105 3.71 18.42 0.70
C LEU A 105 4.61 18.82 -0.48
N ARG A 106 4.81 20.13 -0.72
CA ARG A 106 5.70 20.64 -1.76
C ARG A 106 7.13 20.14 -1.58
N LYS A 107 7.67 20.22 -0.36
CA LYS A 107 9.01 19.70 -0.01
C LYS A 107 9.11 18.20 -0.22
N TYR A 108 8.07 17.46 0.17
CA TYR A 108 8.02 16.01 -0.05
C TYR A 108 8.07 15.65 -1.54
N LEU A 109 7.23 16.27 -2.37
CA LEU A 109 7.21 16.07 -3.82
C LEU A 109 8.58 16.43 -4.46
N GLY A 110 9.18 17.53 -4.01
CA GLY A 110 10.50 17.98 -4.48
C GLY A 110 11.63 16.99 -4.24
N ARG A 111 11.59 16.20 -3.15
CA ARG A 111 12.57 15.11 -2.89
C ARG A 111 12.59 14.07 -4.01
N PHE A 112 11.47 13.89 -4.71
CA PHE A 112 11.32 12.94 -5.81
C PHE A 112 11.28 13.63 -7.18
N GLY A 113 11.60 14.93 -7.26
CA GLY A 113 11.58 15.68 -8.52
C GLY A 113 10.17 15.91 -9.08
N LEU A 114 9.13 15.79 -8.26
CA LEU A 114 7.74 16.00 -8.65
C LEU A 114 7.26 17.41 -8.27
N SER A 115 6.29 17.93 -9.04
CA SER A 115 5.49 19.11 -8.70
C SER A 115 4.00 18.75 -8.69
N PHE A 116 3.20 19.49 -7.91
CA PHE A 116 1.76 19.23 -7.86
C PHE A 116 1.07 19.51 -9.19
N GLU A 117 1.48 20.58 -9.86
CA GLU A 117 1.02 20.97 -11.19
C GLU A 117 1.36 19.89 -12.22
N GLY A 118 2.61 19.39 -12.22
CA GLY A 118 3.05 18.34 -13.14
C GLY A 118 2.34 17.00 -12.94
N LEU A 119 1.87 16.71 -11.73
CA LEU A 119 1.07 15.51 -11.46
C LEU A 119 -0.36 15.63 -12.02
N ARG A 120 -0.87 16.85 -12.20
CA ARG A 120 -2.24 17.11 -12.68
C ARG A 120 -2.34 17.32 -14.19
N ASP A 121 -1.29 17.83 -14.82
CA ASP A 121 -1.29 18.12 -16.27
C ASP A 121 -1.10 16.87 -17.14
N GLN A 122 -0.77 15.72 -16.55
CA GLN A 122 -0.64 14.43 -17.26
C GLN A 122 -1.96 13.64 -17.28
N GLY A 123 -3.03 14.28 -17.75
CA GLY A 123 -4.33 13.67 -18.04
C GLY A 123 -4.42 13.15 -19.47
#